data_AF-A0A7W0X5H0-F1
#
_entry.id   AF-A0A7W0X5H0-F1
#
_cell.length_a   1.000
_cell.length_b   1.000
_cell.length_c   1.000
_cell.angle_alpha   90.00
_cell.angle_beta   90.00
_cell.angle_gamma   90.00
#
_symmetry.space_group_name_H-M   'P 1'
#
loop_
_entity.id
_entity.type
_entity.pdbx_description
1 polymer ?
#
loop_
_entity_poly.entity_id
_entity_poly.type
_entity_poly.pdbx_seq_one_letter_code
_entity_poly.pdbx_strand_id
1 'polypeptide(L)' 'HGLEYIKASDEHGMLRVDSKVARPQLNDRVWLIPGHCDPTVNLYDWIVGVRGERVECVWPIAARGAVG' A
#
# COMPACT_ATOMS: atom_id res chain seq x y z
N HIS A 1 7.50 -15.76 2.64
CA HIS A 1 6.31 -14.95 2.33
C HIS A 1 5.59 -15.60 1.16
N GLY A 2 4.37 -16.10 1.36
CA GLY A 2 3.62 -16.87 0.36
C GLY A 2 2.53 -16.05 -0.34
N LEU A 3 2.66 -14.72 -0.36
CA LEU A 3 1.77 -13.80 -1.07
C LEU A 3 2.61 -13.02 -2.09
N GLU A 4 2.14 -12.95 -3.32
CA GLU A 4 2.77 -12.21 -4.42
C GLU A 4 1.71 -11.32 -5.08
N TYR A 5 2.00 -10.02 -5.26
CA TYR A 5 1.12 -9.10 -5.98
C TYR A 5 1.42 -9.17 -7.48
N ILE A 6 0.46 -9.64 -8.28
CA ILE A 6 0.73 -10.06 -9.67
C ILE A 6 0.03 -9.20 -10.72
N LYS A 7 -0.98 -8.44 -10.34
CA LYS A 7 -1.73 -7.59 -11.26
C LYS A 7 -2.41 -6.45 -10.50
N ALA A 8 -2.42 -5.28 -11.11
CA ALA A 8 -3.19 -4.12 -10.70
C ALA A 8 -4.21 -3.75 -11.79
N SER A 9 -5.34 -3.20 -11.37
CA SER A 9 -6.18 -2.28 -12.13
C SER A 9 -6.39 -1.02 -11.29
N ASP A 10 -7.17 -0.06 -11.80
CA ASP A 10 -7.35 1.25 -11.18
C ASP A 10 -7.67 1.20 -9.68
N GLU A 11 -8.52 0.26 -9.25
CA GLU A 11 -8.93 0.11 -7.84
C GLU A 11 -8.81 -1.32 -7.28
N HIS A 12 -8.32 -2.27 -8.09
CA HIS A 12 -8.23 -3.67 -7.69
C HIS A 12 -6.81 -4.21 -7.83
N GLY A 13 -6.47 -5.17 -6.98
CA GLY A 13 -5.22 -5.89 -7.00
C GLY A 13 -5.42 -7.39 -6.92
N MET A 14 -4.53 -8.15 -7.57
CA MET A 14 -4.54 -9.62 -7.52
C MET A 14 -3.33 -10.13 -6.73
N LEU A 15 -3.61 -10.95 -5.72
CA LEU A 15 -2.59 -11.66 -4.95
C LEU A 15 -2.56 -13.13 -5.37
N ARG A 16 -1.39 -13.64 -5.74
CA ARG A 16 -1.12 -15.08 -5.81
C ARG A 16 -0.79 -15.56 -4.41
N VAL A 17 -1.45 -16.63 -3.97
CA VAL A 17 -1.22 -17.24 -2.66
C VAL A 17 -0.58 -18.61 -2.88
N ASP A 18 0.58 -18.84 -2.28
CA ASP A 18 1.24 -20.15 -2.24
C ASP A 18 0.33 -21.15 -1.49
N SER A 19 0.23 -22.38 -2.00
CA SER A 19 -0.65 -23.41 -1.43
C SER A 19 -0.31 -23.80 0.01
N LYS A 20 0.89 -23.48 0.49
CA LYS A 20 1.38 -23.76 1.84
C LYS A 20 1.02 -22.68 2.87
N VAL A 21 0.42 -21.56 2.46
CA VAL A 21 -0.01 -20.49 3.37
C VAL A 21 -1.52 -20.27 3.31
N ALA A 22 -2.08 -19.86 4.45
CA ALA A 22 -3.48 -19.46 4.51
C ALA A 22 -3.72 -18.22 3.63
N ARG A 23 -4.85 -18.23 2.93
CA ARG A 23 -5.31 -17.05 2.18
C ARG A 23 -5.81 -15.98 3.16
N PRO A 24 -5.58 -14.68 2.88
CA PRO A 24 -6.26 -13.61 3.60
C PRO A 24 -7.78 -13.81 3.54
N GLN A 25 -8.45 -13.54 4.65
CA GLN A 25 -9.90 -13.57 4.72
C GLN A 25 -10.50 -12.27 4.19
N LEU A 26 -11.80 -12.28 3.91
CA LEU A 26 -12.51 -11.06 3.54
C LEU A 26 -12.38 -10.04 4.67
N ASN A 27 -12.07 -8.79 4.30
CA ASN A 27 -11.80 -7.65 5.19
C ASN A 27 -10.45 -7.67 5.93
N ASP A 28 -9.59 -8.66 5.69
CA ASP A 28 -8.20 -8.58 6.17
C ASP A 28 -7.48 -7.43 5.48
N ARG A 29 -6.68 -6.69 6.26
CA ARG A 29 -5.82 -5.63 5.76
C ARG A 29 -4.43 -6.20 5.48
N VAL A 30 -3.88 -5.86 4.32
CA VAL A 30 -2.51 -6.21 3.93
C VAL A 30 -1.71 -4.94 3.67
N TRP A 31 -0.41 -5.00 3.96
CA TRP A 31 0.53 -3.94 3.60
C TRP A 31 1.17 -4.28 2.26
N LEU A 32 1.17 -3.31 1.34
CA LEU A 32 1.89 -3.38 0.08
C LEU A 32 3.07 -2.43 0.12
N ILE A 33 4.22 -2.90 -0.34
CA ILE A 33 5.39 -2.06 -0.56
C ILE A 33 5.25 -1.49 -1.98
N PRO A 34 5.28 -0.15 -2.15
CA PRO A 34 5.19 0.45 -3.48
C PRO A 34 6.40 0.07 -4.33
N GLY A 35 6.19 -0.15 -5.62
CA GLY A 35 7.27 -0.47 -6.57
C GLY A 35 8.22 0.72 -6.82
N HIS A 36 7.73 1.96 -6.68
CA HIS A 36 8.52 3.18 -6.76
C HIS A 36 7.91 4.23 -5.83
N CYS A 37 8.70 4.78 -4.91
CA CYS A 37 8.16 5.64 -3.85
C CYS A 37 7.63 6.98 -4.37
N ASP A 38 8.39 7.68 -5.22
CA ASP A 38 8.04 9.03 -5.69
C ASP A 38 6.69 9.13 -6.41
N PRO A 39 6.40 8.30 -7.45
CA PRO A 39 5.11 8.38 -8.13
C PRO A 39 3.96 7.91 -7.25
N THR A 40 4.19 6.98 -6.30
CA THR A 40 3.15 6.57 -5.36
C THR A 40 2.80 7.70 -4.40
N VAL A 41 3.79 8.34 -3.77
CA VAL A 41 3.55 9.45 -2.84
C VAL A 41 2.77 10.58 -3.55
N ASN A 42 3.07 10.86 -4.81
CA ASN A 42 2.39 11.89 -5.60
C ASN A 42 0.88 11.63 -5.84
N LEU A 43 0.37 10.42 -5.59
CA LEU A 43 -1.05 10.08 -5.73
C LEU A 43 -1.90 10.48 -4.51
N TYR A 44 -1.26 10.76 -3.36
CA TYR A 44 -1.95 10.96 -2.09
C TYR A 44 -1.78 12.39 -1.56
N ASP A 45 -2.75 12.84 -0.76
CA ASP A 45 -2.69 14.13 -0.07
C ASP A 45 -1.94 14.07 1.27
N TRP A 46 -1.82 12.88 1.85
CA TRP A 46 -1.30 12.69 3.20
C TRP A 46 -0.39 11.46 3.30
N ILE A 47 0.61 11.55 4.17
CA ILE A 47 1.36 10.41 4.70
C ILE A 47 0.85 10.11 6.11
N VAL A 48 0.46 8.87 6.37
CA VAL A 48 0.03 8.41 7.70
C VAL A 48 1.19 7.68 8.38
N GLY A 49 1.76 8.29 9.42
CA GLY A 49 2.81 7.69 10.24
C GLY A 49 2.21 6.77 11.32
N VAL A 50 2.70 5.54 11.41
CA VAL A 50 2.18 4.50 12.32
C VAL A 50 3.30 3.98 13.22
N ARG A 51 3.01 3.80 14.52
CA ARG A 51 3.88 3.14 15.50
C ARG A 51 3.13 1.99 16.16
N GLY A 52 3.60 0.76 15.93
CA GLY A 52 2.86 -0.44 16.31
C GLY A 52 1.54 -0.50 15.53
N GLU A 53 0.41 -0.55 16.25
CA GLU A 53 -0.93 -0.60 15.65
C GLU A 53 -1.66 0.75 15.68
N ARG A 54 -0.96 1.83 16.03
CA ARG A 54 -1.57 3.16 16.23
C ARG A 54 -1.00 4.21 15.29
N VAL A 55 -1.88 5.03 14.73
CA VAL A 55 -1.50 6.25 14.02
C VAL A 55 -0.84 7.21 15.01
N GLU A 56 0.39 7.62 14.72
CA GLU A 56 1.17 8.55 15.52
C GLU A 56 1.09 9.97 14.96
N CYS A 57 1.09 10.12 13.63
CA CYS A 57 0.99 11.40 12.96
C CYS A 57 0.36 11.27 11.57
N VAL A 58 -0.09 12.41 11.04
CA VAL A 58 -0.53 12.55 9.64
C VAL A 58 0.13 13.80 9.09
N TRP A 59 0.88 13.68 7.99
CA TRP A 59 1.59 14.78 7.36
C TRP A 59 0.99 15.10 5.99
N PRO A 60 0.72 16.39 5.68
CA PRO A 60 0.33 16.77 4.33
C PRO A 60 1.48 16.55 3.35
N ILE A 61 1.16 16.04 2.16
CA ILE A 61 2.08 16.00 1.03
C ILE A 61 2.00 17.35 0.33
N ALA A 62 2.70 18.34 0.89
CA ALA A 62 2.62 19.73 0.45
C ALA A 62 3.04 19.95 -1.02
N ALA A 63 3.89 19.06 -1.56
CA ALA A 63 4.39 19.13 -2.93
C ALA A 63 3.65 18.18 -3.90
N ARG A 64 2.46 17.66 -3.53
CA ARG A 64 1.66 16.82 -4.42
C ARG A 64 1.42 17.56 -5.75
N GLY A 65 1.69 16.89 -6.87
CA GLY A 65 1.54 17.43 -8.22
C GLY A 65 2.73 18.27 -8.69
N ALA A 66 3.78 18.44 -7.87
CA ALA A 66 5.03 19.09 -8.29
C ALA A 66 5.86 18.12 -9.14
N VAL A 67 5.46 17.95 -10.40
CA VAL A 67 6.23 17.23 -11.42
C VAL A 67 7.10 18.23 -12.18
N GLY A 68 8.41 18.07 -12.05
CA GLY A 68 9.43 18.83 -12.80
C GLY A 68 9.77 18.17 -14.12
#